data_AF-A0A318KAI6-F1
#
_entry.id   AF-A0A318KAI6-F1
#
_cell.length_a   1.000
_cell.length_b   1.000
_cell.length_c   1.000
_cell.angle_alpha   90.00
_cell.angle_beta   90.00
_cell.angle_gamma   90.00
#
_symmetry.space_group_name_H-M   'P 1'
#
loop_
_entity.id
_entity.type
_entity.pdbx_description
1 polymer ?
#
loop_
_entity_poly.entity_id
_entity_poly.type
_entity_poly.pdbx_seq_one_letter_code
_entity_poly.pdbx_strand_id
1 'polypeptide(L)'
;MQDRDSAAQAVDRPFSLDGLTIERPGTENESPPTEFDAEPELLVQLCASMAYVDELSGAEIVADAATDLIDRVSYVATVAEFYPAFAEAVATRTVPELAVQLADGFTEEQILDFLRRLVAELDRRRPWPDPALVSVDPLTWPSLGSSVPIGWVDIAISDLEWAVKAAFADVPDGDNPLLVLRMRGGQLVALVGDEEPNPSRFLVLLPDLDDQADPAEVSDYLARYAGLSVESDELTEAMAEAIRA
;
A
#
# COMPACT_ATOMS: atom_id res chain seq x y z
N MET A 1 -14.41 28.91 18.24
CA MET A 1 -13.31 28.86 17.26
C MET A 1 -12.07 28.46 18.03
N GLN A 2 -11.91 27.15 18.25
CA GLN A 2 -10.71 26.57 18.83
C GLN A 2 -10.03 25.84 17.68
N ASP A 3 -8.82 26.28 17.34
CA ASP A 3 -7.89 25.52 16.49
C ASP A 3 -7.64 24.17 17.16
N ARG A 4 -8.20 23.11 16.58
CA ARG A 4 -7.75 21.75 16.83
C ARG A 4 -6.67 21.47 15.78
N ASP A 5 -5.44 21.67 16.19
CA ASP A 5 -4.24 21.21 15.48
C ASP A 5 -4.21 19.67 15.62
N SER A 6 -5.04 18.98 14.82
CA SER A 6 -4.99 17.51 14.70
C SER A 6 -3.84 17.20 13.75
N ALA A 7 -2.70 16.80 14.32
CA ALA A 7 -1.56 16.36 13.54
C ALA A 7 -1.96 15.09 12.79
N ALA A 8 -2.15 15.20 11.46
CA ALA A 8 -2.41 14.06 10.58
C ALA A 8 -1.40 12.95 10.86
N GLN A 9 -1.89 11.72 11.02
CA GLN A 9 -1.04 10.60 11.37
C GLN A 9 -0.17 10.25 10.16
N ALA A 10 1.15 10.40 10.31
CA ALA A 10 2.08 9.89 9.32
C ALA A 10 2.01 8.36 9.37
N VAL A 11 1.74 7.72 8.23
CA VAL A 11 1.87 6.28 8.10
C VAL A 11 3.31 5.93 8.43
N ASP A 12 3.54 4.93 9.30
CA ASP A 12 4.87 4.38 9.48
C ASP A 12 5.30 3.80 8.13
N ARG A 13 6.21 4.49 7.45
CA ARG A 13 6.73 4.12 6.14
C ARG A 13 8.08 3.44 6.40
N PRO A 14 8.13 2.14 6.72
CA PRO A 14 9.40 1.48 6.99
C PRO A 14 10.36 1.57 5.79
N PHE A 15 9.87 1.89 4.58
CA PHE A 15 10.63 1.82 3.32
C PHE A 15 10.40 2.97 2.31
N SER A 16 9.98 4.18 2.71
CA SER A 16 9.81 5.28 1.72
C SER A 16 11.16 5.74 1.13
N LEU A 17 11.33 5.57 -0.19
CA LEU A 17 12.49 6.06 -0.96
C LEU A 17 12.31 7.49 -1.47
N ASP A 18 11.32 8.25 -0.99
CA ASP A 18 11.01 9.62 -1.45
C ASP A 18 12.16 10.63 -1.23
N GLY A 19 13.19 10.26 -0.47
CA GLY A 19 14.42 11.04 -0.27
C GLY A 19 15.54 10.82 -1.30
N LEU A 20 15.45 9.79 -2.16
CA LEU A 20 16.44 9.53 -3.22
C LEU A 20 16.04 10.25 -4.50
N THR A 21 15.94 11.58 -4.44
CA THR A 21 16.07 12.37 -5.66
C THR A 21 17.53 12.29 -6.09
N ILE A 22 17.84 11.42 -7.05
CA ILE A 22 19.12 11.45 -7.75
C ILE A 22 19.15 12.79 -8.50
N GLU A 23 19.80 13.81 -7.91
CA GLU A 23 20.09 15.05 -8.61
C GLU A 23 20.94 14.71 -9.84
N ARG A 24 20.29 14.66 -11.01
CA ARG A 24 20.99 14.58 -12.29
C ARG A 24 21.78 15.89 -12.46
N PRO A 25 23.13 15.86 -12.50
CA PRO A 25 23.88 17.04 -12.87
C PRO A 25 23.54 17.34 -14.33
N GLY A 26 23.02 18.54 -14.57
CA GLY A 26 22.58 18.97 -15.89
C GLY A 26 23.67 18.82 -16.93
N THR A 27 23.31 18.27 -18.08
CA THR A 27 23.99 18.57 -19.34
C THR A 27 22.99 18.41 -20.48
N GLU A 28 22.73 19.53 -21.13
CA GLU A 28 22.00 19.66 -22.38
C GLU A 28 22.71 18.82 -23.45
N ASN A 29 22.08 17.73 -23.89
CA ASN A 29 22.22 17.24 -25.25
C ASN A 29 21.14 16.19 -25.52
N GLU A 30 20.23 16.54 -26.44
CA GLU A 30 19.24 15.66 -27.02
C GLU A 30 19.91 14.41 -27.60
N SER A 31 19.75 13.28 -26.91
CA SER A 31 19.80 11.96 -27.53
C SER A 31 18.39 11.37 -27.41
N PRO A 32 17.88 10.70 -28.46
CA PRO A 32 16.59 10.03 -28.37
C PRO A 32 16.64 8.99 -27.24
N PRO A 33 15.51 8.67 -26.60
CA PRO A 33 15.48 7.69 -25.53
C PRO A 33 15.99 6.36 -26.08
N THR A 34 17.24 6.03 -25.78
CA THR A 34 17.77 4.69 -25.98
C THR A 34 16.97 3.77 -25.08
N GLU A 35 16.33 2.80 -25.72
CA GLU A 35 15.85 1.54 -25.16
C GLU A 35 16.90 0.97 -24.20
N PHE A 36 16.81 1.36 -22.93
CA PHE A 36 17.36 0.60 -21.81
C PHE A 36 16.16 0.03 -21.08
N ASP A 37 16.02 -1.28 -21.25
CA ASP A 37 15.03 -2.18 -20.69
C ASP A 37 14.75 -1.91 -19.21
N ALA A 38 13.47 -1.66 -18.92
CA ALA A 38 12.93 -1.16 -17.66
C ALA A 38 12.64 -2.25 -16.60
N GLU A 39 13.44 -3.32 -16.50
CA GLU A 39 13.22 -4.38 -15.49
C GLU A 39 14.48 -4.87 -14.74
N PRO A 40 15.21 -3.96 -14.06
CA PRO A 40 15.92 -4.32 -12.82
C PRO A 40 15.47 -3.53 -11.58
N GLU A 41 14.44 -2.67 -11.67
CA GLU A 41 14.01 -1.80 -10.56
C GLU A 41 13.41 -2.57 -9.38
N LEU A 42 12.62 -3.61 -9.62
CA LEU A 42 11.92 -4.32 -8.54
C LEU A 42 12.88 -5.06 -7.60
N LEU A 43 13.91 -5.72 -8.14
CA LEU A 43 14.93 -6.34 -7.32
C LEU A 43 15.71 -5.30 -6.50
N VAL A 44 16.01 -4.14 -7.09
CA VAL A 44 16.66 -3.03 -6.40
C VAL A 44 15.78 -2.48 -5.28
N GLN A 45 14.48 -2.33 -5.50
CA GLN A 45 13.51 -1.88 -4.48
C GLN A 45 13.44 -2.84 -3.29
N LEU A 46 13.39 -4.16 -3.54
CA LEU A 46 13.44 -5.14 -2.45
C LEU A 46 14.80 -5.11 -1.74
N CYS A 47 15.91 -4.99 -2.47
CA CYS A 47 17.22 -4.94 -1.82
C CYS A 47 17.38 -3.68 -0.96
N ALA A 48 16.86 -2.53 -1.40
CA ALA A 48 16.88 -1.31 -0.61
C ALA A 48 16.12 -1.44 0.73
N SER A 49 15.09 -2.29 0.82
CA SER A 49 14.41 -2.54 2.10
C SER A 49 15.23 -3.41 3.06
N MET A 50 16.23 -4.16 2.56
CA MET A 50 17.10 -4.97 3.41
C MET A 50 17.97 -4.11 4.33
N ALA A 51 18.26 -2.86 3.98
CA ALA A 51 19.04 -1.94 4.81
C ALA A 51 18.41 -1.67 6.20
N TYR A 52 17.13 -1.99 6.39
CA TYR A 52 16.41 -1.78 7.64
C TYR A 52 16.22 -3.07 8.46
N VAL A 53 16.83 -4.19 8.05
CA VAL A 53 16.76 -5.45 8.80
C VAL A 53 18.13 -5.90 9.27
N ASP A 54 18.18 -6.47 10.47
CA ASP A 54 19.44 -6.88 11.09
C ASP A 54 20.02 -8.16 10.47
N GLU A 55 19.16 -9.07 10.01
CA GLU A 55 19.58 -10.35 9.42
C GLU A 55 18.64 -10.87 8.33
N LEU A 56 19.22 -11.51 7.31
CA LEU A 56 18.49 -12.17 6.23
C LEU A 56 18.34 -13.68 6.43
N SER A 57 18.95 -14.26 7.46
CA SER A 57 19.08 -15.73 7.60
C SER A 57 17.85 -16.42 8.22
N GLY A 58 17.00 -15.66 8.92
CA GLY A 58 15.81 -16.17 9.59
C GLY A 58 14.76 -16.73 8.64
N ALA A 59 13.97 -17.69 9.13
CA ALA A 59 12.77 -18.16 8.42
C ALA A 59 11.62 -17.16 8.51
N GLU A 60 11.55 -16.40 9.60
CA GLU A 60 10.54 -15.37 9.85
C GLU A 60 10.62 -14.24 8.82
N ILE A 61 11.81 -13.66 8.62
CA ILE A 61 12.00 -12.59 7.62
C ILE A 61 11.62 -13.02 6.20
N VAL A 62 11.84 -14.28 5.84
CA VAL A 62 11.41 -14.83 4.54
C VAL A 62 9.89 -14.95 4.46
N ALA A 63 9.26 -15.43 5.54
CA ALA A 63 7.81 -15.57 5.60
C ALA A 63 7.10 -14.21 5.60
N ASP A 64 7.69 -13.21 6.25
CA ASP A 64 7.19 -11.84 6.32
C ASP A 64 7.35 -11.13 4.98
N ALA A 65 8.53 -11.21 4.35
CA ALA A 65 8.73 -10.66 3.01
C ALA A 65 7.78 -11.30 1.98
N ALA A 66 7.54 -12.61 2.06
CA ALA A 66 6.57 -13.28 1.20
C ALA A 66 5.13 -12.77 1.45
N THR A 67 4.78 -12.49 2.70
CA THR A 67 3.46 -11.96 3.08
C THR A 67 3.31 -10.53 2.58
N ASP A 68 4.30 -9.67 2.81
CA ASP A 68 4.34 -8.29 2.34
C ASP A 68 4.17 -8.17 0.83
N LEU A 69 4.89 -8.99 0.05
CA LEU A 69 4.80 -9.03 -1.42
C LEU A 69 3.43 -9.53 -1.92
N ILE A 70 2.86 -10.54 -1.28
CA ILE A 70 1.55 -11.10 -1.65
C ILE A 70 0.43 -10.12 -1.31
N ASP A 71 0.49 -9.52 -0.11
CA ASP A 71 -0.53 -8.61 0.39
C ASP A 71 -0.39 -7.19 -0.16
N ARG A 72 0.77 -6.88 -0.77
CA ARG A 72 1.10 -5.59 -1.37
C ARG A 72 1.14 -4.47 -0.34
N VAL A 73 1.76 -4.74 0.81
CA VAL A 73 1.82 -3.81 1.96
C VAL A 73 2.87 -2.72 1.71
N SER A 74 4.12 -3.10 1.42
CA SER A 74 5.20 -2.11 1.24
C SER A 74 5.33 -1.58 -0.18
N TYR A 75 4.95 -2.37 -1.19
CA TYR A 75 5.24 -2.09 -2.61
C TYR A 75 3.98 -1.81 -3.43
N VAL A 76 4.10 -1.02 -4.49
CA VAL A 76 3.01 -0.82 -5.46
C VAL A 76 2.89 -2.00 -6.42
N ALA A 77 4.02 -2.60 -6.81
CA ALA A 77 4.06 -3.78 -7.66
C ALA A 77 3.55 -5.02 -6.92
N THR A 78 2.91 -5.91 -7.67
CA THR A 78 2.36 -7.18 -7.19
C THR A 78 3.43 -8.26 -7.11
N VAL A 79 3.18 -9.30 -6.30
CA VAL A 79 4.02 -10.51 -6.28
C VAL A 79 4.23 -11.13 -7.67
N ALA A 80 3.25 -11.01 -8.57
CA ALA A 80 3.35 -11.52 -9.94
C ALA A 80 4.35 -10.74 -10.80
N GLU A 81 4.55 -9.45 -10.51
CA GLU A 81 5.54 -8.59 -11.16
C GLU A 81 6.93 -8.77 -10.54
N PHE A 82 7.03 -8.92 -9.22
CA PHE A 82 8.31 -9.18 -8.52
C PHE A 82 8.91 -10.55 -8.84
N TYR A 83 8.07 -11.59 -8.89
CA TYR A 83 8.54 -12.97 -8.95
C TYR A 83 9.50 -13.27 -10.12
N PRO A 84 9.22 -12.85 -11.38
CA PRO A 84 10.14 -13.07 -12.50
C PRO A 84 11.55 -12.54 -12.25
N ALA A 85 11.67 -11.31 -11.72
CA ALA A 85 12.96 -10.69 -11.43
C ALA A 85 13.76 -11.48 -10.36
N PHE A 86 13.08 -11.98 -9.33
CA PHE A 86 13.73 -12.80 -8.30
C PHE A 86 14.14 -14.17 -8.83
N ALA A 87 13.26 -14.81 -9.60
CA ALA A 87 13.54 -16.10 -10.20
C ALA A 87 14.72 -16.03 -11.18
N GLU A 88 14.82 -14.94 -11.97
CA GLU A 88 15.94 -14.68 -12.85
C GLU A 88 17.25 -14.51 -12.07
N ALA A 89 17.29 -13.62 -11.05
CA ALA A 89 18.48 -13.42 -10.23
C ALA A 89 18.98 -14.71 -9.57
N VAL A 90 18.06 -15.56 -9.10
CA VAL A 90 18.38 -16.88 -8.54
C VAL A 90 18.93 -17.84 -9.61
N ALA A 91 18.36 -17.81 -10.82
CA ALA A 91 18.76 -18.69 -11.92
C ALA A 91 20.14 -18.32 -12.49
N THR A 92 20.40 -17.02 -12.69
CA THR A 92 21.69 -16.51 -13.17
C THR A 92 22.75 -16.45 -12.08
N ARG A 93 22.32 -16.48 -10.80
CA ARG A 93 23.17 -16.30 -9.61
C ARG A 93 23.88 -14.95 -9.62
N THR A 94 23.17 -13.92 -10.01
CA THR A 94 23.70 -12.55 -10.09
C THR A 94 22.69 -11.57 -9.53
N VAL A 95 23.18 -10.59 -8.79
CA VAL A 95 22.39 -9.43 -8.33
C VAL A 95 22.97 -8.17 -8.98
N PRO A 96 22.14 -7.23 -9.47
CA PRO A 96 22.64 -5.94 -9.96
C PRO A 96 23.49 -5.24 -8.90
N GLU A 97 24.60 -4.64 -9.32
CA GLU A 97 25.54 -3.99 -8.38
C GLU A 97 24.84 -2.94 -7.50
N LEU A 98 23.93 -2.15 -8.09
CA LEU A 98 23.15 -1.15 -7.36
C LEU A 98 22.28 -1.78 -6.25
N ALA A 99 21.70 -2.96 -6.48
CA ALA A 99 20.91 -3.65 -5.48
C ALA A 99 21.79 -4.10 -4.29
N VAL A 100 23.01 -4.58 -4.55
CA VAL A 100 23.97 -4.91 -3.49
C VAL A 100 24.38 -3.66 -2.70
N GLN A 101 24.61 -2.54 -3.37
CA GLN A 101 24.96 -1.27 -2.73
C GLN A 101 23.84 -0.76 -1.82
N LEU A 102 22.58 -0.84 -2.26
CA LEU A 102 21.43 -0.35 -1.50
C LEU A 102 20.96 -1.30 -0.39
N ALA A 103 21.33 -2.57 -0.44
CA ALA A 103 21.06 -3.52 0.65
C ALA A 103 21.87 -3.26 1.92
N ASP A 104 22.84 -2.33 1.88
CA ASP A 104 23.72 -1.87 2.96
C ASP A 104 23.95 -2.86 4.11
N GLY A 105 25.15 -3.46 4.13
CA GLY A 105 25.55 -4.42 5.18
C GLY A 105 25.40 -5.89 4.80
N PHE A 106 24.78 -6.20 3.65
CA PHE A 106 24.69 -7.57 3.11
C PHE A 106 25.54 -7.77 1.86
N THR A 107 26.17 -8.94 1.74
CA THR A 107 26.91 -9.34 0.56
C THR A 107 25.96 -9.90 -0.52
N GLU A 108 26.40 -9.89 -1.78
CA GLU A 108 25.67 -10.53 -2.89
C GLU A 108 25.31 -12.00 -2.58
N GLU A 109 26.21 -12.75 -1.95
CA GLU A 109 25.95 -14.15 -1.57
C GLU A 109 24.80 -14.27 -0.55
N GLN A 110 24.74 -13.37 0.43
CA GLN A 110 23.66 -13.33 1.43
C GLN A 110 22.33 -12.96 0.78
N ILE A 111 22.35 -11.98 -0.13
CA ILE A 111 21.16 -11.55 -0.88
C ILE A 111 20.65 -12.70 -1.77
N LEU A 112 21.52 -13.37 -2.53
CA LEU A 112 21.14 -14.51 -3.38
C LEU A 112 20.59 -15.68 -2.57
N ASP A 113 21.14 -15.95 -1.38
CA ASP A 113 20.60 -16.98 -0.50
C ASP A 113 19.20 -16.63 0.02
N PHE A 114 19.00 -15.38 0.43
CA PHE A 114 17.69 -14.87 0.83
C PHE A 114 16.68 -14.96 -0.32
N LEU A 115 17.02 -14.47 -1.52
CA LEU A 115 16.15 -14.53 -2.70
C LEU A 115 15.79 -15.97 -3.05
N ARG A 116 16.72 -16.92 -2.94
CA ARG A 116 16.45 -18.34 -3.18
C ARG A 116 15.40 -18.89 -2.20
N ARG A 117 15.53 -18.55 -0.91
CA ARG A 117 14.56 -18.94 0.13
C ARG A 117 13.20 -18.27 -0.09
N LEU A 118 13.20 -16.99 -0.46
CA LEU A 118 12.00 -16.22 -0.77
C LEU A 118 11.25 -16.78 -1.99
N VAL A 119 11.94 -17.04 -3.10
CA VAL A 119 11.34 -17.67 -4.29
C VAL A 119 10.73 -19.02 -3.95
N ALA A 120 11.43 -19.86 -3.18
CA ALA A 120 10.90 -21.15 -2.75
C ALA A 120 9.65 -21.02 -1.87
N GLU A 121 9.62 -20.03 -0.98
CA GLU A 121 8.45 -19.75 -0.13
C GLU A 121 7.27 -19.21 -0.95
N LEU A 122 7.52 -18.32 -1.91
CA LEU A 122 6.50 -17.83 -2.84
C LEU A 122 5.94 -18.97 -3.70
N ASP A 123 6.78 -19.86 -4.21
CA ASP A 123 6.35 -21.03 -4.98
C ASP A 123 5.47 -21.98 -4.16
N ARG A 124 5.82 -22.20 -2.89
CA ARG A 124 5.02 -23.01 -1.97
C ARG A 124 3.61 -22.45 -1.76
N ARG A 125 3.44 -21.14 -1.88
CA ARG A 125 2.16 -20.43 -1.69
C ARG A 125 1.35 -20.28 -2.97
N ARG A 126 1.78 -20.84 -4.10
CA ARG A 126 1.01 -20.79 -5.35
C ARG A 126 -0.26 -21.68 -5.29
N PRO A 127 -1.37 -21.27 -5.95
CA PRO A 127 -1.57 -19.96 -6.57
C PRO A 127 -1.65 -18.85 -5.51
N TRP A 128 -1.00 -17.72 -5.77
CA TRP A 128 -1.05 -16.59 -4.84
C TRP A 128 -2.48 -16.05 -4.75
N PRO A 129 -2.97 -15.70 -3.55
CA PRO A 129 -4.25 -15.04 -3.41
C PRO A 129 -4.19 -13.63 -4.03
N ASP A 130 -5.36 -13.05 -4.29
CA ASP A 130 -5.44 -11.62 -4.62
C ASP A 130 -4.84 -10.77 -3.49
N PRO A 131 -4.28 -9.57 -3.80
CA PRO A 131 -3.80 -8.63 -2.79
C PRO A 131 -4.83 -8.34 -1.71
N ALA A 132 -4.37 -7.96 -0.52
CA ALA A 132 -5.25 -7.77 0.62
C ALA A 132 -6.28 -6.65 0.38
N LEU A 133 -5.88 -5.61 -0.34
CA LEU A 133 -6.71 -4.48 -0.75
C LEU A 133 -6.56 -4.24 -2.25
N VAL A 134 -7.69 -4.26 -2.96
CA VAL A 134 -7.74 -4.02 -4.42
C VAL A 134 -8.71 -2.88 -4.68
N SER A 135 -8.25 -1.83 -5.36
CA SER A 135 -9.15 -0.77 -5.82
C SER A 135 -10.10 -1.29 -6.89
N VAL A 136 -11.36 -0.89 -6.79
CA VAL A 136 -12.41 -1.21 -7.74
C VAL A 136 -13.07 0.08 -8.24
N ASP A 137 -13.74 -0.02 -9.38
CA ASP A 137 -14.47 1.11 -9.97
C ASP A 137 -15.48 1.67 -8.94
N PRO A 138 -15.46 2.98 -8.63
CA PRO A 138 -16.41 3.60 -7.72
C PRO A 138 -17.88 3.35 -8.09
N LEU A 139 -18.18 3.14 -9.38
CA LEU A 139 -19.52 2.81 -9.87
C LEU A 139 -20.01 1.43 -9.38
N THR A 140 -19.13 0.60 -8.81
CA THR A 140 -19.49 -0.65 -8.14
C THR A 140 -20.04 -0.44 -6.73
N TRP A 141 -19.88 0.77 -6.16
CA TRP A 141 -20.45 1.10 -4.87
C TRP A 141 -21.99 1.18 -4.98
N PRO A 142 -22.76 0.45 -4.15
CA PRO A 142 -24.22 0.36 -4.33
C PRO A 142 -24.94 1.70 -4.26
N SER A 143 -24.60 2.54 -3.29
CA SER A 143 -25.12 3.90 -3.09
C SER A 143 -24.49 4.50 -1.84
N LEU A 144 -24.06 5.77 -1.88
CA LEU A 144 -23.62 6.49 -0.68
C LEU A 144 -24.77 6.66 0.35
N GLY A 145 -26.02 6.76 -0.11
CA GLY A 145 -27.20 6.84 0.76
C GLY A 145 -27.62 5.52 1.40
N SER A 146 -26.96 4.42 1.04
CA SER A 146 -27.15 3.08 1.62
C SER A 146 -25.80 2.56 2.08
N SER A 147 -25.16 3.35 2.93
CA SER A 147 -23.86 3.09 3.51
C SER A 147 -23.92 3.30 5.02
N VAL A 148 -23.17 2.49 5.75
CA VAL A 148 -23.01 2.58 7.20
C VAL A 148 -21.64 3.19 7.49
N PRO A 149 -21.56 4.39 8.09
CA PRO A 149 -20.28 4.94 8.51
C PRO A 149 -19.72 4.14 9.69
N ILE A 150 -18.44 3.80 9.62
CA ILE A 150 -17.77 3.02 10.68
C ILE A 150 -16.66 3.79 11.40
N GLY A 151 -16.20 4.91 10.82
CA GLY A 151 -15.26 5.82 11.48
C GLY A 151 -14.57 6.77 10.50
N TRP A 152 -13.53 7.44 10.97
CA TRP A 152 -12.72 8.37 10.22
C TRP A 152 -11.26 7.90 10.16
N VAL A 153 -10.54 8.31 9.13
CA VAL A 153 -9.08 8.20 9.07
C VAL A 153 -8.51 9.59 8.81
N ASP A 154 -7.66 10.06 9.72
CA ASP A 154 -6.97 11.36 9.62
C ASP A 154 -5.56 11.17 9.01
N ILE A 155 -5.48 11.34 7.69
CA ILE A 155 -4.31 11.07 6.87
C ILE A 155 -4.33 11.95 5.62
N ALA A 156 -3.18 12.42 5.13
CA ALA A 156 -3.13 13.14 3.86
C ALA A 156 -3.49 12.24 2.68
N ILE A 157 -4.21 12.76 1.67
CA ILE A 157 -4.62 11.98 0.49
C ILE A 157 -3.47 11.20 -0.16
N SER A 158 -2.30 11.80 -0.34
CA SER A 158 -1.11 11.14 -0.91
C SER A 158 -0.65 9.93 -0.11
N ASP A 159 -0.75 10.03 1.22
CA ASP A 159 -0.30 9.01 2.15
C ASP A 159 -1.31 7.87 2.20
N LEU A 160 -2.60 8.19 2.08
CA LEU A 160 -3.67 7.22 1.95
C LEU A 160 -3.55 6.43 0.64
N GLU A 161 -3.34 7.11 -0.48
CA GLU A 161 -3.13 6.47 -1.78
C GLU A 161 -1.91 5.54 -1.77
N TRP A 162 -0.84 5.97 -1.10
CA TRP A 162 0.34 5.14 -0.87
C TRP A 162 0.05 3.96 0.07
N ALA A 163 -0.73 4.15 1.13
CA ALA A 163 -1.04 3.09 2.09
C ALA A 163 -1.85 1.95 1.44
N VAL A 164 -2.82 2.30 0.59
CA VAL A 164 -3.73 1.34 -0.05
C VAL A 164 -3.28 0.93 -1.46
N LYS A 165 -2.19 1.55 -1.95
CA LYS A 165 -1.61 1.34 -3.28
C LYS A 165 -2.64 1.54 -4.39
N ALA A 166 -3.45 2.60 -4.27
CA ALA A 166 -4.45 2.97 -5.24
C ALA A 166 -4.76 4.47 -5.17
N ALA A 167 -5.01 5.08 -6.34
CA ALA A 167 -5.41 6.48 -6.43
C ALA A 167 -6.92 6.65 -6.25
N PHE A 168 -7.34 7.82 -5.77
CA PHE A 168 -8.73 8.24 -5.81
C PHE A 168 -9.19 8.42 -7.26
N ALA A 169 -10.45 8.07 -7.51
CA ALA A 169 -11.04 8.27 -8.82
C ALA A 169 -11.74 9.62 -8.90
N ASP A 170 -11.60 10.31 -10.03
CA ASP A 170 -12.44 11.44 -10.39
C ASP A 170 -13.85 10.91 -10.68
N VAL A 171 -14.77 11.07 -9.72
CA VAL A 171 -16.17 10.66 -9.92
C VAL A 171 -16.89 11.75 -10.71
N PRO A 172 -17.38 11.47 -11.93
CA PRO A 172 -18.22 12.41 -12.65
C PRO A 172 -19.48 12.63 -11.81
N ASP A 173 -19.71 13.85 -11.34
CA ASP A 173 -20.86 14.27 -10.52
C ASP A 173 -20.75 14.03 -9.00
N GLY A 174 -19.57 13.65 -8.48
CA GLY A 174 -19.30 13.64 -7.04
C GLY A 174 -18.55 14.90 -6.60
N ASP A 175 -19.06 15.60 -5.58
CA ASP A 175 -18.35 16.75 -4.99
C ASP A 175 -17.14 16.32 -4.14
N ASN A 176 -17.08 15.02 -3.76
CA ASN A 176 -16.08 14.45 -2.85
C ASN A 176 -15.22 13.37 -3.52
N PRO A 177 -13.90 13.33 -3.25
CA PRO A 177 -13.03 12.22 -3.64
C PRO A 177 -13.53 10.89 -3.06
N LEU A 178 -13.71 9.89 -3.91
CA LEU A 178 -14.15 8.54 -3.51
C LEU A 178 -13.15 7.48 -3.98
N LEU A 179 -12.73 6.63 -3.05
CA LEU A 179 -11.98 5.41 -3.32
C LEU A 179 -12.74 4.21 -2.77
N VAL A 180 -12.96 3.22 -3.63
CA VAL A 180 -13.60 1.96 -3.24
C VAL A 180 -12.57 0.84 -3.27
N LEU A 181 -12.43 0.16 -2.14
CA LEU A 181 -11.53 -0.97 -1.95
C LEU A 181 -12.33 -2.25 -1.77
N ARG A 182 -11.82 -3.34 -2.36
CA ARG A 182 -12.28 -4.70 -2.11
C ARG A 182 -11.24 -5.43 -1.28
N MET A 183 -11.65 -5.93 -0.13
CA MET A 183 -10.85 -6.77 0.76
C MET A 183 -10.80 -8.20 0.25
N ARG A 184 -9.81 -8.98 0.73
CA ARG A 184 -9.76 -10.43 0.52
C ARG A 184 -10.95 -11.08 1.20
N GLY A 185 -11.87 -11.63 0.41
CA GLY A 185 -13.18 -12.11 0.87
C GLY A 185 -14.36 -11.42 0.16
N GLY A 186 -14.09 -10.33 -0.57
CA GLY A 186 -15.08 -9.65 -1.41
C GLY A 186 -15.80 -8.48 -0.74
N GLN A 187 -15.59 -8.26 0.56
CA GLN A 187 -16.13 -7.11 1.28
C GLN A 187 -15.65 -5.80 0.63
N LEU A 188 -16.57 -4.87 0.39
CA LEU A 188 -16.27 -3.53 -0.10
C LEU A 188 -16.17 -2.55 1.06
N VAL A 189 -15.24 -1.60 0.94
CA VAL A 189 -15.07 -0.45 1.83
C VAL A 189 -14.91 0.79 0.96
N ALA A 190 -15.59 1.88 1.32
CA ALA A 190 -15.39 3.16 0.66
C ALA A 190 -14.68 4.14 1.62
N LEU A 191 -13.79 4.93 1.05
CA LEU A 191 -13.09 6.04 1.68
C LEU A 191 -13.56 7.31 0.96
N VAL A 192 -14.19 8.21 1.70
CA VAL A 192 -14.76 9.47 1.17
C VAL A 192 -14.04 10.64 1.79
N GLY A 193 -13.34 11.43 1.00
CA GLY A 193 -12.70 12.67 1.44
C GLY A 193 -13.68 13.84 1.45
N ASP A 194 -13.30 14.93 2.09
CA ASP A 194 -14.01 16.21 1.99
C ASP A 194 -13.84 16.85 0.59
N GLU A 195 -14.68 17.84 0.26
CA GLU A 195 -14.72 18.55 -1.04
C GLU A 195 -13.46 19.41 -1.33
N GLU A 196 -12.53 19.47 -0.37
CA GLU A 196 -11.29 20.21 -0.52
C GLU A 196 -10.34 19.50 -1.51
N PRO A 197 -9.48 20.26 -2.23
CA PRO A 197 -8.59 19.67 -3.23
C PRO A 197 -7.52 18.73 -2.65
N ASN A 198 -7.26 18.79 -1.35
CA ASN A 198 -6.29 17.93 -0.66
C ASN A 198 -6.84 17.52 0.71
N PRO A 199 -7.83 16.62 0.77
CA PRO A 199 -8.43 16.23 2.03
C PRO A 199 -7.40 15.52 2.91
N SER A 200 -7.47 15.79 4.21
CA SER A 200 -6.64 15.17 5.25
C SER A 200 -7.45 14.30 6.22
N ARG A 201 -8.73 14.11 5.92
CA ARG A 201 -9.68 13.33 6.70
C ARG A 201 -10.63 12.60 5.77
N PHE A 202 -10.87 11.33 6.05
CA PHE A 202 -11.67 10.45 5.21
C PHE A 202 -12.70 9.69 6.04
N LEU A 203 -13.96 9.74 5.61
CA LEU A 203 -15.02 8.90 6.16
C LEU A 203 -14.88 7.48 5.62
N VAL A 204 -14.87 6.50 6.52
CA VAL A 204 -14.87 5.08 6.18
C VAL A 204 -16.30 4.56 6.20
N LEU A 205 -16.72 4.01 5.06
CA LEU A 205 -18.06 3.51 4.85
C LEU A 205 -18.05 2.01 4.54
N LEU A 206 -19.01 1.30 5.11
CA LEU A 206 -19.47 0.01 4.62
C LEU A 206 -20.74 0.21 3.78
N PRO A 207 -21.10 -0.72 2.89
CA PRO A 207 -22.42 -0.71 2.27
C PRO A 207 -23.51 -0.84 3.36
N ASP A 208 -24.80 -0.94 3.03
CA ASP A 208 -25.84 -1.40 3.96
C ASP A 208 -26.51 -2.68 3.39
N LEU A 209 -25.99 -3.85 3.76
CA LEU A 209 -26.31 -5.18 3.22
C LEU A 209 -26.24 -6.23 4.34
N ASP A 210 -27.04 -7.28 4.23
CA ASP A 210 -27.20 -8.31 5.30
C ASP A 210 -25.94 -9.14 5.58
N ASP A 211 -25.02 -9.29 4.61
CA ASP A 211 -23.85 -10.18 4.68
C ASP A 211 -22.53 -9.43 4.94
N GLN A 212 -22.57 -8.35 5.72
CA GLN A 212 -21.39 -7.52 5.97
C GLN A 212 -20.49 -8.04 7.08
N ALA A 213 -19.19 -7.81 6.89
CA ALA A 213 -18.22 -7.96 7.96
C ALA A 213 -18.51 -6.98 9.12
N ASP A 214 -18.12 -7.38 10.32
CA ASP A 214 -18.20 -6.52 11.51
C ASP A 214 -17.32 -5.27 11.27
N PRO A 215 -17.82 -4.04 11.52
CA PRO A 215 -17.02 -2.81 11.47
C PRO A 215 -15.66 -2.92 12.17
N ALA A 216 -15.58 -3.59 13.31
CA ALA A 216 -14.32 -3.77 14.03
C ALA A 216 -13.32 -4.64 13.25
N GLU A 217 -13.81 -5.71 12.59
CA GLU A 217 -12.97 -6.56 11.75
C GLU A 217 -12.44 -5.80 10.52
N VAL A 218 -13.25 -4.90 9.96
CA VAL A 218 -12.84 -4.05 8.83
C VAL A 218 -11.76 -3.05 9.26
N SER A 219 -11.95 -2.39 10.40
CA SER A 219 -10.96 -1.47 10.97
C SER A 219 -9.63 -2.18 11.25
N ASP A 220 -9.67 -3.36 11.88
CA ASP A 220 -8.48 -4.17 12.15
C ASP A 220 -7.76 -4.59 10.86
N TYR A 221 -8.53 -4.90 9.81
CA TYR A 221 -7.98 -5.29 8.52
C TYR A 221 -7.27 -4.11 7.82
N LEU A 222 -7.88 -2.92 7.81
CA LEU A 222 -7.26 -1.72 7.26
C LEU A 222 -6.00 -1.33 8.03
N ALA A 223 -6.02 -1.44 9.36
CA ALA A 223 -4.84 -1.22 10.19
C ALA A 223 -3.72 -2.21 9.85
N ARG A 224 -4.07 -3.50 9.68
CA ARG A 224 -3.09 -4.55 9.38
C ARG A 224 -2.42 -4.42 8.01
N TYR A 225 -3.20 -4.10 6.97
CA TYR A 225 -2.71 -4.18 5.59
C TYR A 225 -2.39 -2.83 4.94
N ALA A 226 -2.88 -1.73 5.53
CA ALA A 226 -2.60 -0.38 5.04
C ALA A 226 -2.09 0.55 6.16
N GLY A 227 -1.96 0.09 7.41
CA GLY A 227 -1.53 0.94 8.52
C GLY A 227 -2.53 2.04 8.87
N LEU A 228 -3.79 1.91 8.45
CA LEU A 228 -4.82 2.93 8.67
C LEU A 228 -5.52 2.73 10.01
N SER A 229 -5.48 3.74 10.88
CA SER A 229 -6.23 3.77 12.13
C SER A 229 -7.62 4.37 11.89
N VAL A 230 -8.68 3.58 12.13
CA VAL A 230 -10.07 4.04 11.98
C VAL A 230 -10.62 4.46 13.34
N GLU A 231 -10.93 5.75 13.48
CA GLU A 231 -11.45 6.33 14.71
C GLU A 231 -12.99 6.41 14.68
N SER A 232 -13.65 5.81 15.67
CA SER A 232 -15.13 5.73 15.75
C SER A 232 -15.75 6.59 16.86
N ASP A 233 -14.94 7.11 17.78
CA ASP A 233 -15.41 7.88 18.95
C ASP A 233 -16.12 9.18 18.53
N GLU A 234 -15.54 9.93 17.59
CA GLU A 234 -16.12 11.19 17.08
C GLU A 234 -17.37 10.96 16.22
N LEU A 235 -17.49 9.81 15.56
CA LEU A 235 -18.64 9.47 14.73
C LEU A 235 -19.91 9.30 15.57
N THR A 236 -19.78 8.68 16.75
CA THR A 236 -20.92 8.46 17.65
C THR A 236 -21.50 9.78 18.15
N GLU A 237 -20.65 10.77 18.43
CA GLU A 237 -21.07 12.11 18.85
C GLU A 237 -21.75 12.88 17.70
N ALA A 238 -21.15 12.86 16.51
CA ALA A 238 -21.70 13.52 15.32
C ALA A 238 -23.06 12.94 14.90
N MET A 239 -23.20 11.60 14.92
CA MET A 239 -24.49 10.94 14.62
C MET A 239 -25.56 11.29 15.66
N ALA A 240 -25.19 11.35 16.95
CA ALA A 240 -26.11 11.71 18.01
C ALA A 240 -26.57 13.18 17.93
N GLU A 241 -25.73 14.08 17.42
CA GLU A 241 -26.09 15.48 17.15
C GLU A 241 -27.03 15.59 15.94
N ALA A 242 -26.74 14.88 14.84
CA ALA A 242 -27.58 14.88 13.64
C ALA A 242 -28.99 14.34 13.88
N ILE A 243 -29.15 13.33 14.76
CA ILE A 243 -30.48 12.80 15.14
C ILE A 243 -31.30 13.80 15.99
N ARG A 244 -30.64 14.78 16.62
CA ARG A 244 -31.29 15.79 17.47
C ARG A 244 -31.69 17.07 16.72
N ALA A 245 -31.13 17.30 15.53
CA ALA A 245 -31.42 18.45 14.68
C ALA A 245 -32.67 18.24 13.82
#